data_AF-A0A356RX85-F1
#
_entry.id   AF-A0A356RX85-F1
#
_cell.length_a   1.000
_cell.length_b   1.000
_cell.length_c   1.000
_cell.angle_alpha   90.00
_cell.angle_beta   90.00
_cell.angle_gamma   90.00
#
_symmetry.space_group_name_H-M   'P 1'
#
loop_
_entity.id
_entity.type
_entity.pdbx_description
1 polymer ?
#
loop_
_entity_poly.entity_id
_entity_poly.type
_entity_poly.pdbx_seq_one_letter_code
_entity_poly.pdbx_strand_id
1 'polypeptide(L)'
;MIRITDSAQEHFSKLLSKQEDGTQIRVFVINPGTPTAECGVSYCPPDAVEATDTELKFEKLSAYVDELSKPYLEDAEIDFVTDNLGSQLTLKAPNAKMRKVSDDAPMVERVEYLLQAQINPQLAGHGGRVSLMEITDEGYAILQFGGGCNGCSMIDVTLKDGIEKELLAAFPELKGVRDITEHQRGEHSFY
;
A
#
# COMPACT_ATOMS: atom_id res chain seq x y z
N MET A 1 18.90 6.18 1.68
CA MET A 1 18.77 6.86 3.00
C MET A 1 17.80 8.03 2.84
N ILE A 2 16.89 8.28 3.79
CA ILE A 2 15.95 9.42 3.70
C ILE A 2 16.69 10.74 3.95
N ARG A 3 16.41 11.75 3.14
CA ARG A 3 16.91 13.11 3.30
C ARG A 3 15.77 14.05 3.70
N ILE A 4 15.97 14.84 4.75
CA ILE A 4 15.05 15.93 5.13
C ILE A 4 15.82 17.24 5.02
N THR A 5 15.34 18.14 4.15
CA THR A 5 16.00 19.44 3.94
C THR A 5 15.92 20.32 5.19
N ASP A 6 16.81 21.31 5.30
CA ASP A 6 16.84 22.21 6.45
C ASP A 6 15.54 23.01 6.60
N SER A 7 14.93 23.41 5.47
CA SER A 7 13.62 24.08 5.44
C SER A 7 12.51 23.18 5.99
N ALA A 8 12.50 21.89 5.62
CA ALA A 8 11.56 20.92 6.15
C ALA A 8 11.80 20.66 7.64
N GLN A 9 13.06 20.52 8.08
CA GLN A 9 13.39 20.37 9.50
C GLN A 9 12.92 21.57 10.33
N GLU A 10 13.09 22.80 9.83
CA GLU A 10 12.57 24.01 10.49
C GLU A 10 11.05 24.03 10.57
N HIS A 11 10.38 23.61 9.50
CA HIS A 11 8.94 23.53 9.48
C HIS A 11 8.43 22.51 10.51
N PHE A 12 8.98 21.30 10.52
CA PHE A 12 8.61 20.28 11.49
C PHE A 12 8.94 20.70 12.92
N SER A 13 10.10 21.32 13.18
CA SER A 13 10.44 21.82 14.52
C SER A 13 9.38 22.78 15.08
N LYS A 14 8.85 23.69 14.24
CA LYS A 14 7.74 24.60 14.61
C LYS A 14 6.41 23.89 14.85
N LEU A 15 6.17 22.76 14.18
CA LEU A 15 4.96 21.94 14.40
C LEU A 15 5.09 21.12 15.69
N LEU A 16 6.25 20.49 15.90
CA LEU A 16 6.58 19.68 17.06
C LEU A 16 6.61 20.51 18.34
N SER A 17 7.02 21.78 18.29
CA SER A 17 6.98 22.68 19.47
C SER A 17 5.57 22.95 20.01
N LYS A 18 4.53 22.54 19.29
CA LYS A 18 3.12 22.65 19.71
C LYS A 18 2.54 21.31 20.15
N GLN A 19 3.31 20.23 20.06
CA GLN A 19 2.94 18.89 20.49
C GLN A 19 3.49 18.62 21.89
N GLU A 20 3.10 17.47 22.46
CA GLU A 20 3.62 17.03 23.75
C GLU A 20 5.13 16.78 23.70
N ASP A 21 5.81 16.98 24.83
CA ASP A 21 7.25 16.84 24.95
C ASP A 21 7.72 15.44 24.51
N GLY A 22 8.73 15.40 23.66
CA GLY A 22 9.27 14.15 23.10
C GLY A 22 8.57 13.67 21.84
N THR A 23 7.48 14.30 21.39
CA THR A 23 6.87 13.98 20.10
C THR A 23 7.82 14.28 18.94
N GLN A 24 7.94 13.33 18.03
CA GLN A 24 8.76 13.41 16.81
C GLN A 24 7.88 13.13 15.59
N ILE A 25 8.49 12.87 14.43
CA ILE A 25 7.75 12.46 13.23
C ILE A 25 7.94 10.98 12.92
N ARG A 26 6.94 10.35 12.32
CA ARG A 26 7.05 9.05 11.66
C ARG A 26 6.81 9.22 10.17
N VAL A 27 7.71 8.67 9.35
CA VAL A 27 7.59 8.63 7.89
C VAL A 27 7.24 7.20 7.50
N PHE A 28 6.19 7.04 6.70
CA PHE A 28 5.65 5.72 6.35
C PHE A 28 5.17 5.69 4.90
N VAL A 29 5.02 4.48 4.37
CA VAL A 29 4.42 4.22 3.06
C VAL A 29 3.17 3.38 3.27
N ILE A 30 2.02 3.89 2.82
CA ILE A 30 0.76 3.15 2.72
C ILE A 30 0.80 2.35 1.43
N ASN A 31 0.38 1.08 1.49
CA ASN A 31 0.42 0.15 0.35
C ASN A 31 1.81 0.10 -0.33
N PRO A 32 2.90 -0.13 0.44
CA PRO A 32 4.24 -0.14 -0.12
C PRO A 32 4.36 -1.20 -1.22
N GLY A 33 5.05 -0.87 -2.31
CA GLY A 33 5.19 -1.81 -3.43
C GLY A 33 3.93 -1.95 -4.29
N THR A 34 3.01 -1.00 -4.24
CA THR A 34 1.84 -0.98 -5.13
C THR A 34 1.83 0.29 -5.98
N PRO A 35 1.03 0.37 -7.06
CA PRO A 35 0.83 1.63 -7.79
C PRO A 35 0.09 2.67 -6.95
N THR A 36 -0.67 2.23 -5.95
CA THR A 36 -1.38 3.06 -4.99
C THR A 36 -0.52 3.38 -3.77
N ALA A 37 0.80 3.16 -3.85
CA ALA A 37 1.72 3.52 -2.80
C ALA A 37 1.69 5.04 -2.55
N GLU A 38 1.40 5.39 -1.32
CA GLU A 38 1.35 6.77 -0.85
C GLU A 38 2.29 6.94 0.33
N CYS A 39 3.09 7.99 0.30
CA CYS A 39 3.98 8.30 1.40
C CYS A 39 3.37 9.36 2.29
N GLY A 40 3.49 9.16 3.60
CA GLY A 40 2.94 10.05 4.60
C GLY A 40 3.95 10.41 5.67
N VAL A 41 3.62 11.47 6.40
CA VAL A 41 4.28 11.86 7.64
C VAL A 41 3.21 12.06 8.70
N SER A 42 3.46 11.55 9.90
CA SER A 42 2.57 11.69 11.06
C SER A 42 3.37 12.06 12.30
N TYR A 43 2.68 12.52 13.35
CA TYR A 43 3.30 12.71 14.66
C TYR A 43 3.50 11.35 15.33
N CYS A 44 4.66 11.19 15.97
CA CYS A 44 5.06 9.99 16.68
C CYS A 44 5.41 10.38 18.13
N PRO A 45 4.45 10.29 19.07
CA PRO A 45 4.74 10.47 20.48
C PRO A 45 5.61 9.31 21.00
N PRO A 46 6.31 9.47 22.14
CA PRO A 46 7.27 8.48 22.64
C PRO A 46 6.69 7.07 22.88
N ASP A 47 5.40 6.99 23.21
CA ASP A 47 4.66 5.75 23.45
C ASP A 47 4.21 5.05 22.16
N ALA A 48 4.22 5.74 21.03
CA ALA A 48 3.89 5.19 19.71
C ALA A 48 5.10 4.61 18.96
N VAL A 49 6.33 4.79 19.49
CA VAL A 49 7.56 4.25 18.91
C VAL A 49 7.60 2.74 19.12
N GLU A 50 7.79 1.98 18.05
CA GLU A 50 7.85 0.53 18.09
C GLU A 50 9.31 0.04 18.11
N ALA A 51 9.55 -1.15 18.68
CA ALA A 51 10.89 -1.72 18.78
C ALA A 51 11.52 -2.03 17.40
N THR A 52 10.68 -2.22 16.38
CA THR A 52 11.05 -2.45 14.98
C THR A 52 11.31 -1.15 14.21
N ASP A 53 11.02 0.01 14.79
CA ASP A 53 11.28 1.29 14.14
C ASP A 53 12.79 1.54 14.02
N THR A 54 13.16 2.11 12.88
CA THR A 54 14.48 2.72 12.71
C THR A 54 14.39 4.21 13.02
N GLU A 55 15.11 4.66 14.05
CA GLU A 55 15.27 6.09 14.34
C GLU A 55 16.33 6.70 13.43
N LEU A 56 15.95 7.73 12.67
CA LEU A 56 16.84 8.57 11.88
C LEU A 56 17.00 9.92 12.57
N LYS A 57 18.20 10.22 13.06
CA LYS A 57 18.49 11.47 13.77
C LYS A 57 18.91 12.57 12.79
N PHE A 58 18.25 13.71 12.87
CA PHE A 58 18.59 14.93 12.16
C PHE A 58 18.95 16.03 13.16
N GLU A 59 19.35 17.21 12.67
CA GLU A 59 19.82 18.29 13.55
C GLU A 59 18.71 18.83 14.45
N LYS A 60 17.48 18.93 13.95
CA LYS A 60 16.36 19.57 14.67
C LYS A 60 15.25 18.61 15.12
N LEU A 61 15.29 17.35 14.71
CA LEU A 61 14.27 16.33 14.98
C LEU A 61 14.81 14.90 14.79
N SER A 62 14.07 13.91 15.28
CA SER A 62 14.20 12.52 14.86
C SER A 62 13.02 12.14 13.96
N ALA A 63 13.28 11.27 12.98
CA ALA A 63 12.23 10.65 12.18
C ALA A 63 12.26 9.13 12.39
N TYR A 64 11.12 8.56 12.75
CA TYR A 64 10.94 7.12 12.88
C TYR A 64 10.40 6.54 11.58
N VAL A 65 10.88 5.35 11.22
CA VAL A 65 10.46 4.62 10.02
C VAL A 65 10.24 3.17 10.39
N ASP A 66 9.06 2.64 10.11
CA ASP A 66 8.74 1.24 10.36
C ASP A 66 9.51 0.32 9.39
N GLU A 67 9.68 -0.93 9.79
CA GLU A 67 10.46 -1.93 9.03
C GLU A 67 9.90 -2.18 7.62
N LEU A 68 8.57 -2.13 7.45
CA LEU A 68 7.92 -2.37 6.17
C LEU A 68 8.11 -1.22 5.18
N SER A 69 8.10 0.02 5.66
CA SER A 69 8.29 1.23 4.85
C SER A 69 9.75 1.48 4.47
N LYS A 70 10.69 1.04 5.32
CA LYS A 70 12.12 1.34 5.20
C LYS A 70 12.73 1.05 3.82
N PRO A 71 12.46 -0.10 3.14
CA PRO A 71 13.02 -0.38 1.82
C PRO A 71 12.50 0.57 0.73
N TYR A 72 11.28 1.08 0.89
CA TYR A 72 10.59 1.91 -0.09
C TYR A 72 10.93 3.40 0.03
N LEU A 73 11.45 3.79 1.19
CA LEU A 73 11.91 5.15 1.48
C LEU A 73 13.41 5.33 1.19
N GLU A 74 14.06 4.37 0.54
CA GLU A 74 15.39 4.58 -0.01
C GLU A 74 15.36 5.74 -1.01
N ASP A 75 16.34 6.64 -0.90
CA ASP A 75 16.45 7.89 -1.65
C ASP A 75 15.23 8.81 -1.58
N ALA A 76 14.39 8.66 -0.54
CA ALA A 76 13.31 9.59 -0.29
C ALA A 76 13.83 10.96 0.17
N GLU A 77 13.21 12.02 -0.31
CA GLU A 77 13.48 13.40 0.06
C GLU A 77 12.20 14.08 0.57
N ILE A 78 12.29 14.68 1.76
CA ILE A 78 11.25 15.55 2.33
C ILE A 78 11.75 16.99 2.26
N ASP A 79 10.99 17.83 1.57
CA ASP A 79 11.28 19.24 1.40
C ASP A 79 10.08 20.12 1.74
N PHE A 80 10.35 21.35 2.15
CA PHE A 80 9.33 22.35 2.40
C PHE A 80 9.61 23.57 1.54
N VAL A 81 8.77 23.76 0.52
CA VAL A 81 8.87 24.86 -0.44
C VAL A 81 7.89 25.94 -0.03
N THR A 82 8.38 27.18 0.03
CA THR A 82 7.54 28.37 0.22
C THR A 82 7.68 29.24 -1.03
N ASP A 83 6.56 29.52 -1.67
CA ASP A 83 6.47 30.37 -2.84
C ASP A 83 5.37 31.43 -2.67
N ASN A 84 5.09 32.19 -3.73
CA ASN A 84 4.09 33.26 -3.68
C ASN A 84 2.64 32.74 -3.61
N LEU A 85 2.41 31.44 -3.88
CA LEU A 85 1.09 30.80 -3.88
C LEU A 85 0.79 30.10 -2.56
N GLY A 86 1.82 29.80 -1.76
CA GLY A 86 1.66 29.28 -0.40
C GLY A 86 2.92 28.60 0.10
N SER A 87 2.73 27.67 1.02
CA SER A 87 3.81 26.82 1.52
C SER A 87 3.37 25.37 1.43
N GLN A 88 4.21 24.52 0.87
CA GLN A 88 3.89 23.13 0.62
C GLN A 88 5.03 22.22 1.09
N LEU A 89 4.67 21.27 1.96
CA LEU A 89 5.51 20.13 2.25
C LEU A 89 5.42 19.14 1.08
N THR A 90 6.57 18.76 0.54
CA THR A 90 6.68 17.78 -0.54
C THR A 90 7.49 16.59 -0.04
N LEU A 91 6.97 15.39 -0.24
CA LEU A 91 7.69 14.16 0.02
C LEU A 91 7.81 13.40 -1.31
N LYS A 92 9.06 13.23 -1.76
CA LYS A 92 9.40 12.49 -2.97
C LYS A 92 10.09 11.20 -2.55
N ALA A 93 9.43 10.07 -2.76
CA ALA A 93 10.03 8.76 -2.55
C ALA A 93 10.09 8.04 -3.91
N PRO A 94 11.22 8.13 -4.63
CA PRO A 94 11.34 7.60 -5.99
C PRO A 94 11.14 6.08 -6.04
N ASN A 95 11.40 5.39 -4.92
CA ASN A 95 11.24 3.95 -4.77
C ASN A 95 9.91 3.53 -4.11
N ALA A 96 9.07 4.49 -3.67
CA ALA A 96 7.82 4.16 -2.98
C ALA A 96 6.75 3.59 -3.92
N LYS A 97 6.64 4.19 -5.11
CA LYS A 97 5.84 3.62 -6.19
C LYS A 97 6.69 2.57 -6.87
N MET A 98 6.25 1.34 -6.71
CA MET A 98 6.93 0.10 -7.05
C MET A 98 8.06 0.18 -8.10
N ARG A 99 9.28 -0.24 -7.70
CA ARG A 99 10.19 -1.02 -8.57
C ARG A 99 9.37 -2.19 -9.11
N LYS A 100 9.03 -2.25 -10.41
CA LYS A 100 8.45 -3.45 -11.08
C LYS A 100 8.85 -4.69 -10.28
N VAL A 101 7.90 -5.43 -9.69
CA VAL A 101 8.22 -6.70 -9.03
C VAL A 101 9.21 -7.41 -9.95
N SER A 102 10.44 -7.67 -9.46
CA SER A 102 11.44 -8.29 -10.34
C SER A 102 10.85 -9.59 -10.86
N ASP A 103 11.11 -9.93 -12.12
CA ASP A 103 10.56 -11.16 -12.70
C ASP A 103 10.92 -12.41 -11.87
N ASP A 104 11.99 -12.32 -11.06
CA ASP A 104 12.48 -13.35 -10.13
C ASP A 104 11.81 -13.37 -8.73
N ALA A 105 10.88 -12.47 -8.43
CA ALA A 105 10.20 -12.48 -7.12
C ALA A 105 9.25 -13.69 -7.00
N PRO A 106 8.94 -14.15 -5.77
CA PRO A 106 7.99 -15.23 -5.56
C PRO A 106 6.66 -14.99 -6.27
N MET A 107 6.10 -16.05 -6.87
CA MET A 107 4.84 -15.98 -7.64
C MET A 107 3.71 -15.33 -6.83
N VAL A 108 3.65 -15.62 -5.53
CA VAL A 108 2.66 -15.05 -4.59
C VAL A 108 2.71 -13.53 -4.61
N GLU A 109 3.90 -12.94 -4.47
CA GLU A 109 4.08 -11.47 -4.46
C GLU A 109 3.74 -10.86 -5.81
N ARG A 110 4.10 -11.53 -6.92
CA ARG A 110 3.78 -11.05 -8.27
C ARG A 110 2.28 -11.06 -8.56
N VAL A 111 1.58 -12.12 -8.14
CA VAL A 111 0.12 -12.25 -8.28
C VAL A 111 -0.60 -11.24 -7.40
N GLU A 112 -0.20 -11.11 -6.14
CA GLU A 112 -0.77 -10.12 -5.22
C GLU A 112 -0.59 -8.70 -5.75
N TYR A 113 0.60 -8.39 -6.30
CA TYR A 113 0.84 -7.12 -6.96
C TYR A 113 -0.14 -6.87 -8.10
N LEU A 114 -0.33 -7.81 -9.03
CA LEU A 114 -1.26 -7.62 -10.15
C LEU A 114 -2.70 -7.39 -9.65
N LEU A 115 -3.12 -8.12 -8.61
CA LEU A 115 -4.43 -7.94 -8.00
C LEU A 115 -4.60 -6.54 -7.43
N GLN A 116 -3.62 -6.01 -6.72
CA GLN A 116 -3.69 -4.67 -6.12
C GLN A 116 -3.50 -3.55 -7.16
N ALA A 117 -2.64 -3.77 -8.16
CA ALA A 117 -2.22 -2.79 -9.13
C ALA A 117 -3.21 -2.57 -10.27
N GLN A 118 -3.87 -3.63 -10.71
CA GLN A 118 -4.67 -3.63 -11.94
C GLN A 118 -6.11 -4.03 -11.67
N ILE A 119 -6.33 -5.11 -10.91
CA ILE A 119 -7.67 -5.69 -10.73
C ILE A 119 -8.50 -4.91 -9.70
N ASN A 120 -8.00 -4.72 -8.49
CA ASN A 120 -8.72 -4.06 -7.41
C ASN A 120 -9.15 -2.62 -7.72
N PRO A 121 -8.37 -1.78 -8.42
CA PRO A 121 -8.84 -0.48 -8.87
C PRO A 121 -10.09 -0.56 -9.75
N GLN A 122 -10.20 -1.59 -10.61
CA GLN A 122 -11.39 -1.82 -11.44
C GLN A 122 -12.57 -2.30 -10.60
N LEU A 123 -12.33 -3.21 -9.64
CA LEU A 123 -13.37 -3.72 -8.74
C LEU A 123 -13.90 -2.65 -7.77
N ALA A 124 -13.03 -1.76 -7.30
CA ALA A 124 -13.37 -0.70 -6.35
C ALA A 124 -14.43 0.25 -6.90
N GLY A 125 -14.47 0.47 -8.23
CA GLY A 125 -15.52 1.25 -8.90
C GLY A 125 -16.93 0.67 -8.70
N HIS A 126 -17.04 -0.61 -8.35
CA HIS A 126 -18.28 -1.32 -8.04
C HIS A 126 -18.40 -1.68 -6.54
N GLY A 127 -17.55 -1.09 -5.69
CA GLY A 127 -17.49 -1.41 -4.25
C GLY A 127 -16.93 -2.81 -3.94
N GLY A 128 -16.30 -3.44 -4.93
CA GLY A 128 -15.72 -4.78 -4.84
C GLY A 128 -14.22 -4.77 -4.53
N ARG A 129 -13.71 -5.91 -4.05
CA ARG A 129 -12.28 -6.19 -3.94
C ARG A 129 -12.01 -7.69 -4.00
N VAL A 130 -10.78 -8.04 -4.29
CA VAL A 130 -10.27 -9.41 -4.26
C VAL A 130 -8.90 -9.43 -3.58
N SER A 131 -8.64 -10.49 -2.82
CA SER A 131 -7.38 -10.73 -2.12
C SER A 131 -6.87 -12.13 -2.44
N LEU A 132 -5.55 -12.28 -2.57
CA LEU A 132 -4.90 -13.57 -2.69
C LEU A 132 -4.76 -14.19 -1.30
N MET A 133 -5.19 -15.43 -1.14
CA MET A 133 -5.06 -16.18 0.11
C MET A 133 -3.82 -17.06 0.09
N GLU A 134 -3.62 -17.79 -1.01
CA GLU A 134 -2.46 -18.65 -1.21
C GLU A 134 -2.32 -19.02 -2.69
N ILE A 135 -1.16 -19.55 -3.05
CA ILE A 135 -0.95 -20.30 -4.30
C ILE A 135 -0.65 -21.74 -3.88
N THR A 136 -1.53 -22.67 -4.27
CA THR A 136 -1.37 -24.09 -3.95
C THR A 136 -0.18 -24.70 -4.70
N ASP A 137 0.41 -25.75 -4.14
CA ASP A 137 1.47 -26.54 -4.80
C ASP A 137 1.01 -27.13 -6.16
N GLU A 138 -0.29 -27.29 -6.35
CA GLU A 138 -0.89 -27.73 -7.60
C GLU A 138 -0.89 -26.65 -8.70
N GLY A 139 -0.60 -25.39 -8.36
CA GLY A 139 -0.55 -24.25 -9.26
C GLY A 139 -1.85 -23.42 -9.34
N TYR A 140 -2.74 -23.52 -8.35
CA TYR A 140 -3.97 -22.70 -8.30
C TYR A 140 -3.82 -21.51 -7.35
N ALA A 141 -4.23 -20.32 -7.81
CA ALA A 141 -4.36 -19.14 -6.97
C ALA A 141 -5.71 -19.18 -6.24
N ILE A 142 -5.69 -19.14 -4.92
CA ILE A 142 -6.87 -19.11 -4.07
C ILE A 142 -7.20 -17.66 -3.78
N LEU A 143 -8.35 -17.19 -4.25
CA LEU A 143 -8.81 -15.82 -4.07
C LEU A 143 -9.98 -15.76 -3.10
N GLN A 144 -10.04 -14.65 -2.37
CA GLN A 144 -11.18 -14.27 -1.55
C GLN A 144 -11.74 -12.94 -2.06
N PHE A 145 -13.03 -12.94 -2.38
CA PHE A 145 -13.74 -11.75 -2.81
C PHE A 145 -14.36 -11.02 -1.61
N GLY A 146 -14.51 -9.71 -1.76
CA GLY A 146 -14.97 -8.80 -0.72
C GLY A 146 -15.85 -7.67 -1.27
N GLY A 147 -16.69 -7.10 -0.40
CA GLY A 147 -17.50 -5.93 -0.72
C GLY A 147 -18.72 -6.24 -1.60
N GLY A 148 -19.04 -5.36 -2.55
CA GLY A 148 -20.14 -5.52 -3.51
C GLY A 148 -20.03 -6.77 -4.39
N CYS A 149 -18.87 -7.41 -4.41
CA CYS A 149 -18.62 -8.68 -5.09
C CYS A 149 -19.10 -9.93 -4.32
N ASN A 150 -19.60 -9.80 -3.08
CA ASN A 150 -20.03 -10.94 -2.25
C ASN A 150 -21.54 -11.22 -2.28
N GLY A 151 -22.31 -10.52 -3.12
CA GLY A 151 -23.79 -10.58 -3.03
C GLY A 151 -24.58 -10.31 -4.30
N CYS A 152 -23.95 -10.25 -5.47
CA CYS A 152 -24.66 -10.02 -6.74
C CYS A 152 -24.64 -11.29 -7.59
N SER A 153 -25.69 -12.10 -7.47
CA SER A 153 -25.86 -13.44 -8.04
C SER A 153 -25.78 -13.58 -9.58
N MET A 154 -25.49 -12.50 -10.31
CA MET A 154 -25.24 -12.48 -11.76
C MET A 154 -23.81 -12.04 -12.15
N ILE A 155 -23.00 -11.58 -11.19
CA ILE A 155 -21.63 -11.06 -11.41
C ILE A 155 -20.55 -12.11 -11.07
N ASP A 156 -20.89 -13.12 -10.26
CA ASP A 156 -19.90 -14.03 -9.65
C ASP A 156 -19.10 -14.88 -10.66
N VAL A 157 -19.70 -15.25 -11.80
CA VAL A 157 -19.01 -16.09 -12.81
C VAL A 157 -18.20 -15.24 -13.78
N THR A 158 -18.76 -14.16 -14.31
CA THR A 158 -18.09 -13.33 -15.33
C THR A 158 -16.92 -12.54 -14.77
N LEU A 159 -17.03 -12.10 -13.51
CA LEU A 159 -15.96 -11.38 -12.82
C LEU A 159 -14.78 -12.32 -12.52
N LYS A 160 -15.09 -13.50 -11.98
CA LYS A 160 -14.09 -14.53 -11.73
C LYS A 160 -13.38 -14.94 -13.03
N ASP A 161 -14.14 -15.19 -14.10
CA ASP A 161 -13.58 -15.55 -15.41
C ASP A 161 -12.68 -14.44 -15.99
N GLY A 162 -13.03 -13.16 -15.75
CA GLY A 162 -12.22 -12.02 -16.15
C GLY A 162 -10.88 -11.99 -15.42
N ILE A 163 -10.93 -12.11 -14.09
CA ILE A 163 -9.75 -12.12 -13.21
C ILE A 163 -8.86 -13.33 -13.52
N GLU A 164 -9.46 -14.52 -13.71
CA GLU A 164 -8.73 -15.73 -14.07
C GLU A 164 -8.01 -15.58 -15.41
N LYS A 165 -8.67 -15.00 -16.43
CA LYS A 165 -8.01 -14.73 -17.73
C LYS A 165 -6.84 -13.76 -17.59
N GLU A 166 -7.01 -12.68 -16.83
CA GLU A 166 -5.96 -11.69 -16.62
C GLU A 166 -4.76 -12.29 -15.88
N LEU A 167 -5.03 -13.08 -14.83
CA LEU A 167 -4.00 -13.80 -14.08
C LEU A 167 -3.28 -14.86 -14.93
N LEU A 168 -4.00 -15.67 -15.72
CA LEU A 168 -3.37 -16.67 -16.58
C LEU A 168 -2.57 -16.04 -17.74
N ALA A 169 -2.99 -14.87 -18.23
CA ALA A 169 -2.25 -14.11 -19.23
C ALA A 169 -0.93 -13.54 -18.68
N ALA A 170 -0.94 -13.07 -17.43
CA ALA A 170 0.24 -12.55 -16.76
C ALA A 170 1.15 -13.64 -16.17
N PHE A 171 0.56 -14.76 -15.74
CA PHE A 171 1.22 -15.87 -15.06
C PHE A 171 0.82 -17.21 -15.71
N PRO A 172 1.45 -17.60 -16.84
CA PRO A 172 1.17 -18.87 -17.53
C PRO A 172 1.45 -20.12 -16.68
N GLU A 173 2.19 -19.96 -15.58
CA GLU A 173 2.51 -21.01 -14.61
C GLU A 173 1.31 -21.39 -13.72
N LEU A 174 0.32 -20.50 -13.58
CA LEU A 174 -0.92 -20.81 -12.89
C LEU A 174 -1.78 -21.74 -13.74
N LYS A 175 -2.43 -22.72 -13.10
CA LYS A 175 -3.42 -23.60 -13.73
C LYS A 175 -4.83 -23.05 -13.70
N GLY A 176 -5.08 -22.06 -12.84
CA GLY A 176 -6.38 -21.40 -12.73
C GLY A 176 -6.58 -20.75 -11.36
N VAL A 177 -7.81 -20.27 -11.16
CA VAL A 177 -8.23 -19.56 -9.95
C VAL A 177 -9.34 -20.31 -9.22
N ARG A 178 -9.20 -20.45 -7.90
CA ARG A 178 -10.26 -20.98 -7.03
C ARG A 178 -10.73 -19.88 -6.08
N ASP A 179 -12.02 -19.84 -5.88
CA ASP A 179 -12.68 -18.89 -5.00
C ASP A 179 -13.12 -19.62 -3.72
N ILE A 180 -12.76 -19.08 -2.56
CA ILE A 180 -13.13 -19.63 -1.25
C ILE A 180 -14.22 -18.82 -0.54
N THR A 181 -14.76 -17.79 -1.19
CA THR A 181 -15.78 -16.94 -0.61
C THR A 181 -17.10 -17.72 -0.52
N GLU A 182 -17.73 -17.72 0.65
CA GLU A 182 -19.09 -18.24 0.78
C GLU A 182 -20.07 -17.26 0.12
N HIS A 183 -20.41 -17.53 -1.14
CA HIS A 183 -21.48 -16.85 -1.86
C HIS A 183 -22.83 -17.32 -1.33
N GLN A 184 -23.17 -16.94 -0.10
CA GLN A 184 -24.51 -17.21 0.43
C GLN A 184 -25.52 -16.41 -0.39
N ARG A 185 -26.44 -17.11 -1.07
CA ARG A 185 -27.66 -16.51 -1.64
C ARG A 185 -28.54 -15.99 -0.50
N GLY A 186 -28.27 -14.78 -0.01
CA GLY A 186 -29.03 -14.11 1.05
C GLY A 186 -30.03 -13.09 0.53
N GLU A 187 -31.10 -12.86 1.30
CA GLU A 187 -32.28 -11.99 1.02
C GLU A 187 -32.01 -10.48 0.90
N HIS A 188 -30.77 -10.06 0.60
CA HIS A 188 -30.39 -8.66 0.37
C HIS A 188 -30.08 -8.36 -1.11
N SER A 189 -30.64 -9.15 -2.04
CA SER A 189 -30.81 -8.68 -3.42
C SER A 189 -31.94 -7.67 -3.44
N PHE A 190 -31.61 -6.39 -3.23
CA PHE A 190 -32.56 -5.32 -3.51
C PHE A 190 -32.96 -5.39 -4.98
N TYR A 191 -34.27 -5.54 -5.20
CA TYR A 191 -34.97 -5.44 -6.47
C TYR A 191 -34.67 -4.12 -7.19
#